data_AF-A0AAE3X9Z8-F1
#
_entry.id   AF-A0AAE3X9Z8-F1
#
_cell.length_a   1.000
_cell.length_b   1.000
_cell.length_c   1.000
_cell.angle_alpha   90.00
_cell.angle_beta   90.00
_cell.angle_gamma   90.00
#
_symmetry.space_group_name_H-M   'P 1'
#
loop_
_entity.id
_entity.type
_entity.pdbx_description
1 polymer ?
#
loop_
_entity_poly.entity_id
_entity_poly.type
_entity_poly.pdbx_seq_one_letter_code
_entity_poly.pdbx_strand_id
1 'polypeptide(L)'
;MCDQGCGLTLRGTDALSPGLDRLELHPYVRRARGEEPVADLPDPLKSILAPTHGTLMFQEQILRIAVHYAGMDWPDADRFRSRLSKVEDPDERAALRLMFLEGAAATVGAFPWEAQAVFEQCAAFRGYGFAESHAHAFAQHSYASAYMRRHHPAAYFAAFLTEAPGMWPASTMAAEAARRGVRLAGVDVNRSSTAYRAETAQVVRVPLSAVDGVSLDTARSVVQERLTGGKFTGVENLYDRMRSGLGALAELRLTFDPA
;
A
#
# COMPACT_ATOMS: atom_id res chain seq x y z
N MET A 1 -26.12 -17.06 -52.55
CA MET A 1 -25.07 -16.95 -53.58
C MET A 1 -24.22 -15.75 -53.23
N CYS A 2 -22.91 -15.95 -53.22
CA CYS A 2 -21.80 -15.01 -53.01
C CYS A 2 -22.07 -13.54 -53.39
N ASP A 3 -21.73 -12.54 -52.58
CA ASP A 3 -20.41 -12.08 -52.10
C ASP A 3 -19.89 -10.92 -52.98
N GLN A 4 -19.75 -9.74 -52.36
CA GLN A 4 -18.72 -8.73 -52.63
C GLN A 4 -18.93 -7.54 -51.67
N GLY A 5 -18.48 -7.75 -50.42
CA GLY A 5 -18.25 -6.68 -49.45
C GLY A 5 -16.86 -6.11 -49.64
N CYS A 6 -16.76 -4.92 -50.23
CA CYS A 6 -15.55 -4.10 -50.20
C CYS A 6 -15.80 -2.95 -49.22
N GLY A 7 -15.33 -3.12 -47.98
CA GLY A 7 -15.42 -2.11 -46.91
C GLY A 7 -14.28 -2.31 -45.94
N LEU A 8 -13.06 -2.05 -46.40
CA LEU A 8 -11.85 -2.16 -45.58
C LEU A 8 -11.78 -0.98 -44.60
N THR A 9 -11.56 -1.37 -43.35
CA THR A 9 -11.52 -0.64 -42.10
C THR A 9 -10.42 0.43 -42.03
N LEU A 10 -10.80 1.67 -41.72
CA LEU A 10 -9.92 2.65 -41.08
C LEU A 10 -10.69 3.26 -39.90
N ARG A 11 -10.49 2.69 -38.70
CA ARG A 11 -10.83 3.34 -37.44
C ARG A 11 -9.52 3.61 -36.69
N GLY A 12 -8.82 4.65 -37.13
CA GLY A 12 -7.78 5.31 -36.35
C GLY A 12 -8.20 6.76 -36.18
N THR A 13 -8.33 7.21 -34.93
CA THR A 13 -7.99 8.57 -34.43
C THR A 13 -8.42 8.84 -32.97
N ASP A 14 -9.20 7.98 -32.31
CA ASP A 14 -9.70 8.29 -30.96
C ASP A 14 -8.76 7.93 -29.79
N ALA A 15 -7.59 7.33 -30.05
CA ALA A 15 -6.69 6.89 -28.98
C ALA A 15 -5.78 7.98 -28.40
N LEU A 16 -5.70 9.17 -29.02
CA LEU A 16 -4.73 10.21 -28.66
C LEU A 16 -5.35 11.61 -28.84
N SER A 17 -6.39 11.93 -28.07
CA SER A 17 -6.86 13.32 -27.92
C SER A 17 -6.01 14.05 -26.86
N PRO A 18 -5.53 15.28 -27.15
CA PRO A 18 -4.80 16.09 -26.17
C PRO A 18 -5.83 16.81 -25.28
N GLY A 19 -6.18 16.16 -24.17
CA GLY A 19 -7.04 16.70 -23.13
C GLY A 19 -6.52 16.24 -21.78
N LEU A 20 -5.73 17.10 -21.15
CA LEU A 20 -5.11 16.89 -19.84
C LEU A 20 -6.15 17.06 -18.72
N ASP A 21 -7.17 16.21 -18.71
CA ASP A 21 -8.28 16.28 -17.76
C ASP A 21 -8.32 15.01 -16.89
N ARG A 22 -7.87 15.19 -15.63
CA ARG A 22 -7.92 14.25 -14.50
C ARG A 22 -7.08 12.97 -14.62
N LEU A 23 -5.86 13.03 -14.04
CA LEU A 23 -5.02 11.93 -13.54
C LEU A 23 -5.01 10.65 -14.43
N GLU A 24 -3.85 10.30 -14.97
CA GLU A 24 -3.56 9.04 -15.70
C GLU A 24 -3.97 7.75 -14.97
N LEU A 25 -4.36 7.84 -13.69
CA LEU A 25 -5.06 6.80 -12.94
C LEU A 25 -6.41 6.39 -13.57
N HIS A 26 -7.13 7.28 -14.25
CA HIS A 26 -8.46 6.96 -14.76
C HIS A 26 -8.42 5.94 -15.92
N PRO A 27 -7.53 6.06 -16.92
CA PRO A 27 -7.29 4.99 -17.90
C PRO A 27 -6.81 3.68 -17.26
N TYR A 28 -5.86 3.74 -16.32
CA TYR A 28 -5.37 2.54 -15.63
C TYR A 28 -6.52 1.77 -14.94
N VAL A 29 -7.36 2.46 -14.17
CA VAL A 29 -8.47 1.83 -13.43
C VAL A 29 -9.50 1.22 -14.39
N ARG A 30 -9.90 1.94 -15.45
CA ARG A 30 -10.87 1.41 -16.43
C ARG A 30 -10.34 0.16 -17.13
N ARG A 31 -9.07 0.19 -17.56
CA ARG A 31 -8.43 -0.96 -18.22
C ARG A 31 -8.23 -2.14 -17.27
N ALA A 32 -7.81 -1.88 -16.02
CA ALA A 32 -7.70 -2.91 -14.99
C ALA A 32 -9.05 -3.58 -14.66
N ARG A 33 -10.16 -2.85 -14.83
CA ARG A 33 -11.54 -3.39 -14.67
C ARG A 33 -12.12 -3.99 -15.94
N GLY A 34 -11.42 -3.91 -17.07
CA GLY A 34 -11.92 -4.36 -18.38
C GLY A 34 -13.00 -3.46 -18.99
N GLU A 35 -13.16 -2.23 -18.49
CA GLU A 35 -14.10 -1.23 -19.01
C GLU A 35 -13.56 -0.53 -20.28
N GLU A 36 -12.26 -0.63 -20.53
CA GLU A 36 -11.56 -0.06 -21.68
C GLU A 36 -10.48 -1.06 -22.16
N PRO A 37 -10.36 -1.34 -23.48
CA PRO A 37 -9.30 -2.18 -23.99
C PRO A 37 -7.94 -1.47 -23.92
N VAL A 38 -6.87 -2.23 -23.73
CA VAL A 38 -5.49 -1.71 -23.87
C VAL A 38 -5.23 -1.45 -25.35
N ALA A 39 -4.67 -0.28 -25.67
CA ALA A 39 -4.28 0.05 -27.03
C ALA A 39 -3.28 -0.97 -27.58
N ASP A 40 -3.36 -1.24 -28.89
CA ASP A 40 -2.34 -2.04 -29.55
C ASP A 40 -1.05 -1.21 -29.64
N LEU A 41 0.02 -1.74 -29.08
CA LEU A 41 1.31 -1.05 -28.92
C LEU A 41 2.41 -1.89 -29.56
N PRO A 42 3.43 -1.25 -30.17
CA PRO A 42 4.58 -1.97 -30.71
C PRO A 42 5.37 -2.68 -29.59
N ASP A 43 6.13 -3.72 -29.98
CA ASP A 43 6.58 -4.76 -29.06
C ASP A 43 7.57 -4.38 -27.94
N PRO A 44 8.29 -3.24 -27.92
CA PRO A 44 8.90 -2.81 -26.65
C PRO A 44 7.88 -2.12 -25.74
N LEU A 45 7.01 -1.26 -26.25
CA LEU A 45 6.03 -0.53 -25.44
C LEU A 45 5.01 -1.46 -24.79
N LYS A 46 4.52 -2.44 -25.55
CA LYS A 46 3.61 -3.47 -25.03
C LYS A 46 4.20 -4.21 -23.83
N SER A 47 5.46 -4.64 -23.92
CA SER A 47 6.15 -5.33 -22.83
C SER A 47 6.41 -4.43 -21.62
N ILE A 48 6.77 -3.17 -21.85
CA ILE A 48 7.09 -2.21 -20.78
C ILE A 48 5.84 -1.78 -20.00
N LEU A 49 4.73 -1.57 -20.71
CA LEU A 49 3.50 -1.04 -20.15
C LEU A 49 2.46 -2.12 -19.82
N ALA A 50 2.71 -3.40 -20.14
CA ALA A 50 1.81 -4.50 -19.83
C ALA A 50 1.44 -4.59 -18.33
N PRO A 51 2.40 -4.50 -17.38
CA PRO A 51 2.06 -4.53 -15.94
C PRO A 51 1.16 -3.39 -15.48
N THR A 52 1.12 -2.29 -16.23
CA THR A 52 0.34 -1.07 -15.94
C THR A 52 -0.78 -0.86 -16.96
N HIS A 53 -1.23 -1.92 -17.63
CA HIS A 53 -2.33 -1.88 -18.61
C HIS A 53 -2.16 -0.80 -19.68
N GLY A 54 -0.96 -0.67 -20.26
CA GLY A 54 -0.69 0.31 -21.30
C GLY A 54 -0.59 1.75 -20.79
N THR A 55 -0.45 1.96 -19.49
CA THR A 55 -0.38 3.29 -18.87
C THR A 55 1.03 3.55 -18.35
N LEU A 56 1.62 4.69 -18.67
CA LEU A 56 2.91 5.08 -18.11
C LEU A 56 2.71 5.51 -16.64
N MET A 57 3.39 4.85 -15.69
CA MET A 57 3.20 5.06 -14.24
C MET A 57 4.50 5.15 -13.45
N PHE A 58 5.62 4.67 -13.99
CA PHE A 58 6.90 4.64 -13.27
C PHE A 58 8.05 5.28 -14.05
N GLN A 59 9.03 5.81 -13.30
CA GLN A 59 10.25 6.37 -13.87
C GLN A 59 11.08 5.30 -14.61
N GLU A 60 11.09 4.08 -14.09
CA GLU A 60 11.76 2.92 -14.66
C GLU A 60 11.16 2.52 -16.02
N GLN A 61 9.88 2.80 -16.27
CA GLN A 61 9.27 2.59 -17.58
C GLN A 61 9.82 3.60 -18.61
N ILE A 62 10.06 4.86 -18.24
CA ILE A 62 10.71 5.84 -19.13
C ILE A 62 12.12 5.38 -19.50
N LEU A 63 12.90 4.86 -18.55
CA LEU A 63 14.22 4.31 -18.83
C LEU A 63 14.14 3.17 -19.85
N ARG A 64 13.24 2.21 -19.62
CA ARG A 64 13.05 1.08 -20.53
C ARG A 64 12.56 1.52 -21.92
N ILE A 65 11.73 2.56 -22.01
CA ILE A 65 11.29 3.14 -23.29
C ILE A 65 12.49 3.77 -24.01
N ALA A 66 13.27 4.61 -23.32
CA ALA A 66 14.45 5.23 -23.90
C ALA A 66 15.45 4.17 -24.45
N VAL A 67 15.64 3.06 -23.73
CA VAL A 67 16.52 1.97 -24.17
C VAL A 67 15.92 1.13 -25.29
N HIS A 68 14.73 0.55 -25.09
CA HIS A 68 14.20 -0.48 -25.97
C HIS A 68 13.35 0.06 -27.12
N TYR A 69 12.79 1.26 -26.98
CA TYR A 69 12.04 1.93 -28.03
C TYR A 69 12.92 2.93 -28.79
N ALA A 70 13.73 3.73 -28.10
CA ALA A 70 14.56 4.76 -28.72
C ALA A 70 16.06 4.41 -28.87
N GLY A 71 16.49 3.19 -28.48
CA GLY A 71 17.83 2.69 -28.75
C GLY A 71 18.96 3.33 -27.95
N MET A 72 18.66 4.02 -26.85
CA MET A 72 19.68 4.60 -25.97
C MET A 72 20.38 3.51 -25.14
N ASP A 73 21.62 3.76 -24.72
CA ASP A 73 22.20 2.95 -23.65
C ASP A 73 21.63 3.35 -22.28
N TRP A 74 21.86 2.55 -21.24
CA TRP A 74 21.31 2.82 -19.91
C TRP A 74 21.78 4.15 -19.30
N PRO A 75 23.08 4.52 -19.37
CA PRO A 75 23.53 5.85 -18.93
C PRO A 75 22.85 7.01 -19.67
N ASP A 76 22.67 6.93 -20.99
CA ASP A 76 21.98 7.95 -21.78
C ASP A 76 20.50 7.99 -21.48
N ALA A 77 19.85 6.84 -21.28
CA ALA A 77 18.45 6.77 -20.86
C ALA A 77 18.20 7.48 -19.53
N ASP A 78 19.10 7.30 -18.54
CA ASP A 78 18.96 8.02 -17.26
C ASP A 78 19.24 9.52 -17.39
N ARG A 79 20.22 9.92 -18.21
CA ARG A 79 20.43 11.33 -18.56
C ARG A 79 19.20 11.93 -19.24
N PHE A 80 18.64 11.23 -20.23
CA PHE A 80 17.43 11.60 -20.96
C PHE A 80 16.26 11.78 -20.00
N ARG A 81 15.94 10.78 -19.18
CA ARG A 81 14.86 10.83 -18.18
C ARG A 81 15.04 12.02 -17.23
N SER A 82 16.25 12.17 -16.67
CA SER A 82 16.55 13.23 -15.71
C SER A 82 16.40 14.63 -16.32
N ARG A 83 16.92 14.83 -17.53
CA ARG A 83 16.79 16.10 -18.26
C ARG A 83 15.36 16.37 -18.71
N LEU A 84 14.67 15.38 -19.28
CA LEU A 84 13.29 15.50 -19.73
C LEU A 84 12.35 15.94 -18.61
N SER A 85 12.63 15.53 -17.37
CA SER A 85 11.83 15.92 -16.20
C SER A 85 11.99 17.41 -15.80
N LYS A 86 13.09 18.06 -16.20
CA LYS A 86 13.51 19.41 -15.73
C LYS A 86 13.57 20.46 -16.85
N VAL A 87 13.65 20.05 -18.11
CA VAL A 87 13.92 20.95 -19.24
C VAL A 87 12.78 21.95 -19.47
N GLU A 88 12.96 23.21 -19.13
CA GLU A 88 11.98 24.28 -19.42
C GLU A 88 12.26 24.97 -20.77
N ASP A 89 13.52 24.94 -21.19
CA ASP A 89 13.97 25.56 -22.43
C ASP A 89 13.40 24.84 -23.68
N PRO A 90 12.71 25.58 -24.58
CA PRO A 90 12.12 24.98 -25.78
C PRO A 90 13.13 24.36 -26.73
N ASP A 91 14.32 24.95 -26.88
CA ASP A 91 15.34 24.48 -27.81
C ASP A 91 16.00 23.19 -27.29
N GLU A 92 16.31 23.13 -25.99
CA GLU A 92 16.78 21.90 -25.35
C GLU A 92 15.72 20.79 -25.42
N ARG A 93 14.44 21.12 -25.21
CA ARG A 93 13.35 20.13 -25.37
C ARG A 93 13.26 19.64 -26.81
N ALA A 94 13.42 20.51 -27.80
CA ALA A 94 13.42 20.14 -29.21
C ALA A 94 14.59 19.20 -29.56
N ALA A 95 15.77 19.43 -28.97
CA ALA A 95 16.93 18.57 -29.15
C ALA A 95 16.71 17.16 -28.54
N LEU A 96 16.17 17.08 -27.32
CA LEU A 96 15.82 15.80 -26.69
C LEU A 96 14.76 15.03 -27.50
N ARG A 97 13.78 15.76 -28.05
CA ARG A 97 12.75 15.20 -28.93
C ARG A 97 13.35 14.62 -30.20
N LEU A 98 14.19 15.38 -30.90
CA LEU A 98 14.83 14.93 -32.14
C LEU A 98 15.62 13.65 -31.90
N MET A 99 16.47 13.63 -30.87
CA MET A 99 17.24 12.46 -30.48
C MET A 99 16.36 11.23 -30.22
N PHE A 100 15.23 11.40 -29.52
CA PHE A 100 14.29 10.31 -29.25
C PHE A 100 13.60 9.80 -30.53
N LEU A 101 13.16 10.70 -31.40
CA LEU A 101 12.48 10.36 -32.66
C LEU A 101 13.41 9.60 -33.62
N GLU A 102 14.64 10.09 -33.79
CA GLU A 102 15.67 9.45 -34.63
C GLU A 102 16.03 8.07 -34.08
N GLY A 103 16.22 7.97 -32.76
CA GLY A 103 16.48 6.71 -32.09
C GLY A 103 15.33 5.70 -32.26
N ALA A 104 14.08 6.15 -32.14
CA ALA A 104 12.91 5.31 -32.34
C ALA A 104 12.75 4.81 -33.79
N ALA A 105 12.99 5.68 -34.76
CA ALA A 105 13.00 5.29 -36.17
C ALA A 105 14.10 4.24 -36.45
N ALA A 106 15.30 4.43 -35.91
CA ALA A 106 16.42 3.52 -36.11
C ALA A 106 16.26 2.17 -35.38
N THR A 107 15.61 2.16 -34.22
CA THR A 107 15.53 0.98 -33.34
C THR A 107 14.34 0.09 -33.65
N VAL A 108 13.16 0.69 -33.79
CA VAL A 108 11.90 -0.05 -33.95
C VAL A 108 11.18 0.26 -35.27
N GLY A 109 11.76 1.11 -36.11
CA GLY A 109 11.13 1.53 -37.37
C GLY A 109 9.90 2.43 -37.16
N ALA A 110 9.81 3.11 -36.02
CA ALA A 110 8.64 3.94 -35.69
C ALA A 110 8.47 5.08 -36.70
N PHE A 111 7.22 5.29 -37.12
CA PHE A 111 6.91 6.48 -37.90
C PHE A 111 7.02 7.74 -37.04
N PRO A 112 7.30 8.92 -37.64
CA PRO A 112 7.48 10.16 -36.88
C PRO A 112 6.33 10.50 -35.94
N TRP A 113 5.07 10.24 -36.33
CA TRP A 113 3.90 10.50 -35.49
C TRP A 113 3.78 9.55 -34.30
N GLU A 114 4.22 8.29 -34.44
CA GLU A 114 4.21 7.30 -33.36
C GLU A 114 5.27 7.65 -32.32
N ALA A 115 6.51 7.90 -32.77
CA ALA A 115 7.60 8.32 -31.90
C ALA A 115 7.30 9.65 -31.19
N GLN A 116 6.66 10.60 -31.89
CA GLN A 116 6.19 11.86 -31.31
C GLN A 116 5.16 11.62 -30.20
N ALA A 117 4.17 10.73 -30.40
CA ALA A 117 3.17 10.44 -29.38
C ALA A 117 3.80 9.84 -28.11
N VAL A 118 4.75 8.92 -28.26
CA VAL A 118 5.47 8.29 -27.14
C VAL A 118 6.36 9.30 -26.41
N PHE A 119 7.04 10.17 -27.16
CA PHE A 119 7.85 11.24 -26.58
C PHE A 119 6.98 12.18 -25.73
N GLU A 120 5.82 12.61 -26.23
CA GLU A 120 4.95 13.51 -25.46
C GLU A 120 4.39 12.83 -24.21
N GLN A 121 4.11 11.52 -24.22
CA GLN A 121 3.77 10.78 -23.00
C GLN A 121 4.91 10.80 -21.99
N CYS A 122 6.15 10.54 -22.44
CA CYS A 122 7.32 10.62 -21.55
C CYS A 122 7.54 12.05 -21.02
N ALA A 123 7.31 13.07 -21.85
CA ALA A 123 7.52 14.48 -21.51
C ALA A 123 6.42 15.05 -20.62
N ALA A 124 5.19 14.53 -20.71
CA ALA A 124 4.05 14.88 -19.87
C ALA A 124 4.17 14.33 -18.45
N PHE A 125 4.97 13.27 -18.27
CA PHE A 125 5.19 12.58 -17.00
C PHE A 125 5.95 13.37 -15.91
N ARG A 126 6.12 14.69 -16.11
CA ARG A 126 6.80 15.58 -15.16
C ARG A 126 6.05 15.66 -13.83
N GLY A 127 6.78 15.40 -12.75
CA GLY A 127 6.29 15.59 -11.38
C GLY A 127 5.42 14.46 -10.81
N TYR A 128 4.93 13.52 -11.64
CA TYR A 128 4.08 12.40 -11.19
C TYR A 128 4.76 11.03 -11.21
N GLY A 129 5.99 10.96 -11.73
CA GLY A 129 6.72 9.71 -11.80
C GLY A 129 7.17 9.17 -10.46
N PHE A 130 6.59 8.04 -10.07
CA PHE A 130 7.00 7.29 -8.89
C PHE A 130 8.12 6.31 -9.22
N ALA A 131 9.01 6.05 -8.27
CA ALA A 131 9.98 4.97 -8.40
C ALA A 131 9.27 3.62 -8.18
N GLU A 132 9.29 2.76 -9.18
CA GLU A 132 8.66 1.43 -9.15
C GLU A 132 9.14 0.61 -7.95
N SER A 133 10.45 0.64 -7.70
CA SER A 133 11.09 -0.04 -6.56
C SER A 133 10.50 0.39 -5.21
N HIS A 134 10.33 1.70 -5.01
CA HIS A 134 9.74 2.27 -3.80
C HIS A 134 8.25 1.90 -3.70
N ALA A 135 7.51 1.96 -4.81
CA ALA A 135 6.09 1.58 -4.83
C ALA A 135 5.91 0.12 -4.42
N HIS A 136 6.73 -0.78 -4.96
CA HIS A 136 6.65 -2.20 -4.66
C HIS A 136 6.91 -2.48 -3.17
N ALA A 137 7.93 -1.84 -2.58
CA ALA A 137 8.24 -2.01 -1.16
C ALA A 137 7.07 -1.58 -0.26
N PHE A 138 6.43 -0.45 -0.53
CA PHE A 138 5.26 -0.01 0.24
C PHE A 138 4.01 -0.86 -0.03
N ALA A 139 3.84 -1.35 -1.26
CA ALA A 139 2.74 -2.24 -1.61
C ALA A 139 2.82 -3.57 -0.83
N GLN A 140 4.02 -4.13 -0.64
CA GLN A 140 4.24 -5.33 0.17
C GLN A 140 3.78 -5.14 1.62
N HIS A 141 4.16 -4.03 2.27
CA HIS A 141 3.72 -3.72 3.64
C HIS A 141 2.21 -3.50 3.74
N SER A 142 1.65 -2.76 2.77
CA SER A 142 0.21 -2.51 2.69
C SER A 142 -0.57 -3.81 2.52
N TYR A 143 -0.09 -4.70 1.66
CA TYR A 143 -0.67 -6.03 1.45
C TYR A 143 -0.57 -6.90 2.70
N ALA A 144 0.60 -6.97 3.33
CA ALA A 144 0.81 -7.74 4.57
C ALA A 144 -0.13 -7.24 5.70
N SER A 145 -0.26 -5.93 5.86
CA SER A 145 -1.19 -5.31 6.82
C SER A 145 -2.65 -5.67 6.51
N ALA A 146 -3.06 -5.58 5.23
CA ALA A 146 -4.39 -5.96 4.79
C ALA A 146 -4.68 -7.46 5.00
N TYR A 147 -3.71 -8.32 4.69
CA TYR A 147 -3.77 -9.76 4.88
C TYR A 147 -3.98 -10.10 6.36
N MET A 148 -3.15 -9.55 7.25
CA MET A 148 -3.29 -9.74 8.70
C MET A 148 -4.64 -9.26 9.21
N ARG A 149 -5.11 -8.09 8.75
CA ARG A 149 -6.41 -7.55 9.12
C ARG A 149 -7.59 -8.38 8.59
N ARG A 150 -7.41 -9.17 7.52
CA ARG A 150 -8.45 -10.07 6.97
C ARG A 150 -8.45 -11.44 7.61
N HIS A 151 -7.26 -12.04 7.79
CA HIS A 151 -7.11 -13.45 8.19
C HIS A 151 -6.80 -13.63 9.68
N HIS A 152 -6.20 -12.63 10.32
CA HIS A 152 -5.82 -12.66 11.75
C HIS A 152 -6.22 -11.37 12.48
N PRO A 153 -7.50 -10.97 12.41
CA PRO A 153 -7.93 -9.63 12.81
C PRO A 153 -7.69 -9.35 14.30
N ALA A 154 -7.95 -10.30 15.20
CA ALA A 154 -7.65 -10.11 16.62
C ALA A 154 -6.15 -9.89 16.90
N ALA A 155 -5.28 -10.67 16.25
CA ALA A 155 -3.83 -10.50 16.41
C ALA A 155 -3.36 -9.14 15.85
N TYR A 156 -3.91 -8.72 14.71
CA TYR A 156 -3.64 -7.43 14.10
C TYR A 156 -4.00 -6.27 15.04
N PHE A 157 -5.23 -6.24 15.58
CA PHE A 157 -5.65 -5.17 16.48
C PHE A 157 -4.93 -5.21 17.82
N ALA A 158 -4.61 -6.40 18.35
CA ALA A 158 -3.81 -6.53 19.56
C ALA A 158 -2.40 -5.94 19.40
N ALA A 159 -1.70 -6.26 18.31
CA ALA A 159 -0.40 -5.68 18.01
C ALA A 159 -0.52 -4.16 17.80
N PHE A 160 -1.50 -3.70 17.03
CA PHE A 160 -1.70 -2.28 16.76
C PHE A 160 -1.95 -1.45 18.03
N LEU A 161 -2.84 -1.93 18.89
CA LEU A 161 -3.17 -1.26 20.16
C LEU A 161 -2.03 -1.29 21.17
N THR A 162 -1.13 -2.27 21.06
CA THR A 162 0.08 -2.38 21.89
C THR A 162 1.15 -1.39 21.44
N GLU A 163 1.46 -1.35 20.14
CA GLU A 163 2.49 -0.47 19.59
C GLU A 163 2.07 1.01 19.57
N ALA A 164 0.76 1.27 19.47
CA ALA A 164 0.15 2.60 19.52
C ALA A 164 0.93 3.65 18.71
N PRO A 165 1.05 3.52 17.37
CA PRO A 165 1.93 4.34 16.53
C PRO A 165 1.55 5.83 16.42
N GLY A 166 0.62 6.33 17.25
CA GLY A 166 0.29 7.75 17.40
C GLY A 166 -0.65 8.33 16.33
N MET A 167 -0.83 7.67 15.19
CA MET A 167 -1.65 8.21 14.09
C MET A 167 -3.17 8.12 14.34
N TRP A 168 -3.62 7.16 15.15
CA TRP A 168 -5.03 7.03 15.54
C TRP A 168 -5.17 6.75 17.04
N PRO A 169 -6.13 7.38 17.72
CA PRO A 169 -6.39 7.07 19.13
C PRO A 169 -6.97 5.66 19.28
N ALA A 170 -6.71 5.04 20.44
CA ALA A 170 -7.14 3.66 20.73
C ALA A 170 -8.65 3.45 20.56
N SER A 171 -9.47 4.47 20.84
CA SER A 171 -10.92 4.44 20.63
C SER A 171 -11.32 4.27 19.15
N THR A 172 -10.59 4.89 18.22
CA THR A 172 -10.82 4.74 16.77
C THR A 172 -10.49 3.32 16.34
N MET A 173 -9.39 2.77 16.85
CA MET A 173 -8.99 1.40 16.56
C MET A 173 -9.95 0.37 17.17
N ALA A 174 -10.47 0.63 18.38
CA ALA A 174 -11.49 -0.21 19.01
C ALA A 174 -12.81 -0.22 18.21
N ALA A 175 -13.23 0.94 17.69
CA ALA A 175 -14.41 1.03 16.83
C ALA A 175 -14.20 0.27 15.51
N GLU A 176 -13.02 0.37 14.90
CA GLU A 176 -12.68 -0.38 13.69
C GLU A 176 -12.59 -1.90 13.95
N ALA A 177 -12.06 -2.31 15.10
CA ALA A 177 -12.06 -3.70 15.54
C ALA A 177 -13.49 -4.24 15.62
N ALA A 178 -14.40 -3.49 16.26
CA ALA A 178 -15.81 -3.86 16.37
C ALA A 178 -16.49 -4.00 14.99
N ARG A 179 -16.26 -3.06 14.06
CA ARG A 179 -16.79 -3.16 12.67
C ARG A 179 -16.31 -4.41 11.94
N ARG A 180 -15.14 -4.94 12.30
CA ARG A 180 -14.57 -6.18 11.75
C ARG A 180 -14.94 -7.43 12.54
N GLY A 181 -15.88 -7.32 13.49
CA GLY A 181 -16.32 -8.44 14.33
C GLY A 181 -15.29 -8.85 15.40
N VAL A 182 -14.32 -8.00 15.70
CA VAL A 182 -13.36 -8.23 16.79
C VAL A 182 -13.85 -7.54 18.06
N ARG A 183 -14.08 -8.32 19.11
CA ARG A 183 -14.50 -7.83 20.43
C ARG A 183 -13.29 -7.56 21.31
N LEU A 184 -13.25 -6.39 21.94
CA LEU A 184 -12.32 -6.11 23.03
C LEU A 184 -12.95 -6.61 24.34
N ALA A 185 -12.41 -7.68 24.90
CA ALA A 185 -12.79 -8.17 26.21
C ALA A 185 -12.10 -7.33 27.29
N GLY A 186 -12.86 -6.95 28.32
CA GLY A 186 -12.38 -6.13 29.43
C GLY A 186 -11.23 -6.76 30.20
N VAL A 187 -10.67 -6.01 31.14
CA VAL A 187 -9.54 -6.46 31.94
C VAL A 187 -9.97 -7.58 32.89
N ASP A 188 -9.14 -8.61 33.02
CA ASP A 188 -9.36 -9.78 33.86
C ASP A 188 -8.03 -10.18 34.52
N VAL A 189 -7.98 -10.27 35.84
CA VAL A 189 -6.74 -10.55 36.58
C VAL A 189 -6.14 -11.93 36.26
N ASN A 190 -6.98 -12.91 35.93
CA ASN A 190 -6.59 -14.27 35.63
C ASN A 190 -6.28 -14.48 34.15
N ARG A 191 -6.79 -13.61 33.28
CA ARG A 191 -6.55 -13.69 31.85
C ARG A 191 -5.59 -12.62 31.38
N SER A 192 -5.83 -11.33 31.61
CA SER A 192 -5.08 -10.21 31.01
C SER A 192 -3.56 -10.30 31.20
N SER A 193 -2.85 -9.77 30.20
CA SER A 193 -1.38 -9.66 30.14
C SER A 193 -0.95 -8.20 30.35
N THR A 194 0.33 -7.91 30.17
CA THR A 194 0.90 -6.56 30.20
C THR A 194 0.70 -5.76 28.91
N ALA A 195 0.35 -6.46 27.81
CA ALA A 195 0.04 -5.88 26.50
C ALA A 195 -1.26 -6.50 25.96
N TYR A 196 -1.88 -5.85 24.96
CA TYR A 196 -3.06 -6.41 24.29
C TYR A 196 -2.67 -7.73 23.64
N ARG A 197 -3.57 -8.71 23.70
CA ARG A 197 -3.35 -10.00 23.03
C ARG A 197 -4.62 -10.53 22.41
N ALA A 198 -4.46 -11.34 21.36
CA ALA A 198 -5.55 -12.16 20.84
C ALA A 198 -5.79 -13.33 21.81
N GLU A 199 -7.02 -13.47 22.32
CA GLU A 199 -7.45 -14.67 23.05
C GLU A 199 -8.06 -15.71 22.11
N THR A 200 -8.74 -15.23 21.07
CA THR A 200 -9.28 -16.05 19.98
C THR A 200 -9.08 -15.28 18.67
N ALA A 201 -9.51 -15.85 17.54
CA ALA A 201 -9.45 -15.18 16.25
C ALA A 201 -10.27 -13.87 16.20
N GLN A 202 -11.23 -13.66 17.10
CA GLN A 202 -12.13 -12.50 17.13
C GLN A 202 -12.21 -11.81 18.50
N VAL A 203 -11.38 -12.17 19.47
CA VAL A 203 -11.38 -11.54 20.79
C VAL A 203 -9.99 -11.05 21.14
N VAL A 204 -9.89 -9.76 21.45
CA VAL A 204 -8.69 -9.13 21.99
C VAL A 204 -8.90 -8.88 23.48
N ARG A 205 -7.96 -9.30 24.33
CA ARG A 205 -7.99 -8.99 25.76
C ARG A 205 -7.25 -7.70 26.04
N VAL A 206 -7.92 -6.79 26.75
CA VAL A 206 -7.32 -5.56 27.26
C VAL A 206 -6.28 -5.90 28.36
N PRO A 207 -5.08 -5.31 28.34
CA PRO A 207 -4.06 -5.60 29.34
C PRO A 207 -4.36 -4.98 30.70
N LEU A 208 -3.70 -5.49 31.74
CA LEU A 208 -3.77 -4.93 33.09
C LEU A 208 -3.23 -3.49 33.15
N SER A 209 -2.22 -3.19 32.35
CA SER A 209 -1.59 -1.86 32.24
C SER A 209 -2.47 -0.79 31.59
N ALA A 210 -3.62 -1.18 30.99
CA ALA A 210 -4.59 -0.22 30.47
C ALA A 210 -5.55 0.31 31.54
N VAL A 211 -5.46 -0.19 32.78
CA VAL A 211 -6.25 0.31 33.90
C VAL A 211 -5.54 1.51 34.51
N ASP A 212 -6.26 2.60 34.68
CA ASP A 212 -5.75 3.80 35.33
C ASP A 212 -5.20 3.48 36.73
N GLY A 213 -4.00 3.98 37.01
CA GLY A 213 -3.28 3.70 38.26
C GLY A 213 -2.47 2.39 38.27
N VAL A 214 -2.71 1.44 37.36
CA VAL A 214 -1.92 0.19 37.29
C VAL A 214 -0.65 0.42 36.48
N SER A 215 0.48 0.53 37.17
CA SER A 215 1.79 0.62 36.51
C SER A 215 2.12 -0.66 35.73
N LEU A 216 2.98 -0.56 34.72
CA LEU A 216 3.46 -1.73 33.97
C LEU A 216 4.16 -2.75 34.89
N ASP A 217 4.89 -2.30 35.91
CA ASP A 217 5.57 -3.18 36.86
C ASP A 217 4.60 -3.87 37.82
N THR A 218 3.53 -3.18 38.22
CA THR A 218 2.41 -3.80 38.94
C THR A 218 1.75 -4.88 38.08
N ALA A 219 1.46 -4.57 36.82
CA ALA A 219 0.88 -5.54 35.88
C ALA A 219 1.80 -6.76 35.67
N ARG A 220 3.12 -6.55 35.53
CA ARG A 220 4.12 -7.63 35.45
C ARG A 220 4.12 -8.50 36.70
N SER A 221 4.11 -7.88 37.88
CA SER A 221 4.10 -8.59 39.17
C SER A 221 2.87 -9.47 39.31
N VAL A 222 1.68 -8.96 38.94
CA VAL A 222 0.43 -9.75 38.94
C VAL A 222 0.53 -10.95 37.99
N VAL A 223 1.04 -10.73 36.78
CA VAL A 223 1.21 -11.82 35.80
C VAL A 223 2.22 -12.86 36.28
N GLN A 224 3.34 -12.44 36.89
CA GLN A 224 4.36 -13.33 37.43
C GLN A 224 3.81 -14.18 38.58
N GLU A 225 3.15 -13.54 39.56
CA GLU A 225 2.55 -14.23 40.70
C GLU A 225 1.48 -15.23 40.26
N ARG A 226 0.67 -14.88 39.25
CA ARG A 226 -0.30 -15.80 38.64
C ARG A 226 0.35 -17.04 38.01
N LEU A 227 1.53 -16.89 37.42
CA LEU A 227 2.26 -18.00 36.78
C LEU A 227 2.88 -18.94 37.83
N THR A 228 3.36 -18.42 38.95
CA THR A 228 4.01 -19.23 40.01
C THR A 228 3.02 -19.80 41.01
N GLY A 229 2.07 -19.00 41.49
CA GLY A 229 1.09 -19.39 42.53
C GLY A 229 -0.28 -19.80 41.98
N GLY A 230 -0.45 -19.85 40.66
CA GLY A 230 -1.71 -20.18 40.00
C GLY A 230 -2.74 -19.05 39.99
N LYS A 231 -3.94 -19.35 39.47
CA LYS A 231 -5.04 -18.38 39.33
C LYS A 231 -5.46 -17.79 40.67
N PHE A 232 -5.84 -16.52 40.66
CA PHE A 232 -6.45 -15.84 41.81
C PHE A 232 -7.90 -16.33 41.96
N THR A 233 -8.25 -16.74 43.18
CA THR A 233 -9.59 -17.27 43.50
C THR A 233 -10.59 -16.18 43.89
N GLY A 234 -10.11 -14.98 44.19
CA GLY A 234 -10.93 -13.84 44.57
C GLY A 234 -10.09 -12.61 44.89
N VAL A 235 -10.78 -11.52 45.26
CA VAL A 235 -10.15 -10.24 45.59
C VAL A 235 -9.22 -10.38 46.81
N GLU A 236 -9.67 -11.03 47.88
CA GLU A 236 -8.85 -11.24 49.08
C GLU A 236 -7.56 -12.01 48.77
N ASN A 237 -7.66 -13.09 47.99
CA ASN A 237 -6.49 -13.88 47.57
C ASN A 237 -5.49 -13.04 46.76
N LEU A 238 -5.99 -12.15 45.89
CA LEU A 238 -5.15 -11.21 45.16
C LEU A 238 -4.44 -10.24 46.11
N TYR A 239 -5.17 -9.63 47.06
CA TYR A 239 -4.60 -8.70 48.03
C TYR A 239 -3.52 -9.36 48.90
N ASP A 240 -3.77 -10.55 49.41
CA ASP A 240 -2.81 -11.25 50.28
C ASP A 240 -1.53 -11.64 49.53
N ARG A 241 -1.65 -12.04 48.27
CA ARG A 241 -0.49 -12.44 47.43
C ARG A 241 0.29 -11.25 46.89
N MET A 242 -0.36 -10.10 46.70
CA MET A 242 0.26 -8.90 46.11
C MET A 242 0.66 -7.83 47.15
N ARG A 243 0.64 -8.16 48.46
CA ARG A 243 0.78 -7.28 49.66
C ARG A 243 1.88 -6.20 49.61
N SER A 244 2.87 -6.30 48.73
CA SER A 244 3.98 -5.34 48.58
C SER A 244 3.82 -4.28 47.47
N GLY A 245 2.72 -4.24 46.70
CA GLY A 245 2.60 -3.34 45.52
C GLY A 245 1.22 -2.70 45.24
N LEU A 246 0.33 -2.63 46.23
CA LEU A 246 -1.12 -2.67 46.01
C LEU A 246 -1.91 -1.35 46.08
N GLY A 247 -1.27 -0.19 46.21
CA GLY A 247 -2.00 1.09 46.29
C GLY A 247 -2.98 1.35 45.14
N ALA A 248 -2.76 0.72 43.98
CA ALA A 248 -3.54 0.92 42.75
C ALA A 248 -4.65 -0.13 42.47
N LEU A 249 -4.69 -1.29 43.15
CA LEU A 249 -5.64 -2.36 42.79
C LEU A 249 -7.02 -2.22 43.47
N ALA A 250 -7.26 -1.15 44.26
CA ALA A 250 -8.58 -0.89 44.87
C ALA A 250 -9.64 -0.36 43.87
N GLU A 251 -9.19 0.25 42.77
CA GLU A 251 -10.05 0.80 41.70
C GLU A 251 -10.46 -0.26 40.65
N LEU A 252 -9.83 -1.43 40.72
CA LEU A 252 -9.98 -2.51 39.77
C LEU A 252 -11.36 -3.18 39.98
N ARG A 253 -12.36 -2.79 39.18
CA ARG A 253 -13.59 -3.59 38.98
C ARG A 253 -13.24 -4.87 38.22
N LEU A 254 -12.54 -5.77 38.90
CA LEU A 254 -12.19 -7.09 38.40
C LEU A 254 -13.47 -7.90 38.29
N THR A 255 -13.84 -8.20 37.05
CA THR A 255 -14.79 -9.26 36.78
C THR A 255 -14.05 -10.58 36.96
N PHE A 256 -14.38 -11.31 38.02
CA PHE A 256 -14.06 -12.72 38.13
C PHE A 256 -15.16 -13.44 37.34
N ASP A 257 -14.82 -13.96 36.16
CA ASP A 257 -15.74 -14.83 35.43
C ASP A 257 -15.76 -16.19 36.17
N PRO A 258 -16.87 -16.60 36.81
CA PRO A 258 -16.95 -17.93 37.40
C PRO A 258 -16.95 -18.94 36.24
N ALA A 259 -16.05 -19.92 36.35
CA ALA A 259 -15.86 -20.98 35.37
C ALA A 259 -17.15 -21.73 35.01
#